data_AF-A0A2D4NIR9-F1
#
_entry.id   AF-A0A2D4NIR9-F1
#
_cell.length_a   1.000
_cell.length_b   1.000
_cell.length_c   1.000
_cell.angle_alpha   90.00
_cell.angle_beta   90.00
_cell.angle_gamma   90.00
#
_symmetry.space_group_name_H-M   'P 1'
#
loop_
_entity.id
_entity.type
_entity.pdbx_description
1 polymer ?
#
loop_
_entity_poly.entity_id
_entity_poly.type
_entity_poly.pdbx_seq_one_letter_code
_entity_poly.pdbx_strand_id
1 'polypeptide(L)'
;YMGTPFAGSIKVVVQTDEAIRKPDPIPVSSEDERNALLQLESAILANKATKSDLQMKELNFEKDDDSNGHIDFITAASNLRAKMYNIEPADRLKTKRIAGKIIPAIATSTAAVSGLVALELIKVVGVCPFQAYKNCFFNLAIPIIVFTETAAVRKTEIRNGISFTIWDRWTIHGKDNFTLLDFINTVKEKYGIEPIMVVQGVKMLYVPVMPGHVKRLKLT
;
A
#
# COMPACT_ATOMS: atom_id res chain seq x y z
N TYR A 1 9.88 -25.80 40.11
CA TYR A 1 10.53 -25.01 39.05
C TYR A 1 10.72 -23.59 39.56
N MET A 2 11.91 -23.26 40.07
CA MET A 2 12.26 -21.87 40.40
C MET A 2 12.56 -21.14 39.09
N GLY A 3 11.75 -20.14 38.75
CA GLY A 3 12.07 -19.22 37.66
C GLY A 3 13.32 -18.41 37.99
N THR A 4 14.07 -18.00 36.97
CA THR A 4 15.13 -17.02 37.13
C THR A 4 14.53 -15.70 37.65
N PRO A 5 15.06 -15.11 38.73
CA PRO A 5 14.51 -13.86 39.26
C PRO A 5 14.77 -12.72 38.27
N PHE A 6 13.71 -11.96 37.95
CA PHE A 6 13.79 -10.76 37.11
C PHE A 6 13.57 -9.52 37.96
N ALA A 7 14.49 -8.56 37.89
CA ALA A 7 14.34 -7.22 38.45
C ALA A 7 14.30 -6.21 37.30
N GLY A 8 13.33 -5.31 37.30
CA GLY A 8 13.14 -4.34 36.21
C GLY A 8 14.31 -3.36 36.10
N SER A 9 14.83 -3.17 34.89
CA SER A 9 15.89 -2.19 34.61
C SER A 9 15.32 -0.77 34.52
N ILE A 10 15.94 0.19 35.23
CA ILE A 10 15.46 1.58 35.38
C ILE A 10 15.53 2.39 34.06
N LYS A 11 16.24 1.90 33.03
CA LYS A 11 16.51 2.62 31.76
C LYS A 11 15.60 2.19 30.59
N VAL A 12 14.37 1.75 30.83
CA VAL A 12 13.44 1.39 29.73
C VAL A 12 12.56 2.59 29.40
N VAL A 13 12.68 3.10 28.17
CA VAL A 13 11.80 4.15 27.64
C VAL A 13 10.45 3.51 27.31
N VAL A 14 9.41 3.84 28.07
CA VAL A 14 8.03 3.44 27.79
C VAL A 14 7.33 4.60 27.09
N GLN A 15 7.01 4.43 25.82
CA GLN A 15 6.28 5.42 25.04
C GLN A 15 4.78 5.29 25.28
N THR A 16 4.11 6.38 25.63
CA THR A 16 2.69 6.38 26.05
C THR A 16 1.74 7.13 25.10
N ASP A 17 2.22 7.61 23.95
CA ASP A 17 1.45 8.49 23.06
C ASP A 17 1.12 7.81 21.71
N GLU A 18 -0.18 7.70 21.40
CA GLU A 18 -0.72 6.98 20.23
C GLU A 18 -0.56 7.75 18.90
N ALA A 19 -0.37 9.07 18.95
CA ALA A 19 -0.30 9.93 17.76
C ALA A 19 1.12 10.07 17.17
N ILE A 20 2.15 9.56 17.85
CA ILE A 20 3.54 9.68 17.42
C ILE A 20 3.83 8.58 16.38
N ARG A 21 4.18 8.98 15.14
CA ARG A 21 4.81 8.07 14.15
C ARG A 21 5.93 7.31 14.84
N LYS A 22 6.05 5.99 14.58
CA LYS A 22 7.14 5.13 15.12
C LYS A 22 8.37 5.99 15.36
N PRO A 23 8.82 6.19 16.61
CA PRO A 23 10.05 6.92 16.84
C PRO A 23 11.12 6.23 15.98
N ASP A 24 12.03 7.02 15.41
CA ASP A 24 13.25 6.44 14.86
C ASP A 24 13.77 5.47 15.92
N PRO A 25 14.11 4.22 15.53
CA PRO A 25 14.53 3.22 16.48
C PRO A 25 15.51 3.88 17.44
N ILE A 26 15.15 3.90 18.74
CA ILE A 26 16.04 4.37 19.79
C ILE A 26 17.37 3.71 19.47
N PRO A 27 18.46 4.46 19.25
CA PRO A 27 19.73 3.82 18.99
C PRO A 27 19.98 3.00 20.23
N VAL A 28 19.79 1.68 20.10
CA VAL A 28 20.42 0.72 20.99
C VAL A 28 21.86 1.20 21.04
N SER A 29 22.38 1.45 22.25
CA SER A 29 23.71 2.01 22.41
C SER A 29 24.61 1.31 21.40
N SER A 30 25.17 2.06 20.45
CA SER A 30 25.93 1.46 19.35
C SER A 30 27.06 0.55 19.86
N GLU A 31 27.46 0.73 21.13
CA GLU A 31 28.32 -0.15 21.91
C GLU A 31 27.74 -1.56 22.13
N ASP A 32 26.48 -1.68 22.58
CA ASP A 32 25.86 -2.97 22.92
C ASP A 32 25.55 -3.79 21.67
N GLU A 33 25.11 -3.14 20.58
CA GLU A 33 24.96 -3.79 19.28
C GLU A 33 26.32 -4.22 18.71
N ARG A 34 27.35 -3.37 18.79
CA ARG A 34 28.72 -3.75 18.39
C ARG A 34 29.24 -4.91 19.24
N ASN A 35 29.01 -4.90 20.55
CA ASN A 35 29.43 -5.98 21.44
C ASN A 35 28.72 -7.29 21.12
N ALA A 36 27.40 -7.24 20.86
CA ALA A 36 26.65 -8.41 20.43
C ALA A 36 27.10 -8.93 19.07
N LEU A 37 27.38 -8.04 18.11
CA LEU A 37 27.93 -8.39 16.79
C LEU A 37 29.31 -9.03 16.91
N LEU A 38 30.22 -8.47 17.71
CA LEU A 38 31.55 -9.05 17.96
C LEU A 38 31.45 -10.43 18.65
N GLN A 39 30.51 -10.62 19.57
CA GLN A 39 30.25 -11.91 20.20
C GLN A 39 29.69 -12.94 19.21
N LEU A 40 28.77 -12.53 18.33
CA LEU A 40 28.26 -13.36 17.25
C LEU A 40 29.34 -13.73 16.23
N GLU A 41 30.14 -12.76 15.79
CA GLU A 41 31.26 -12.97 14.86
C GLU A 41 32.30 -13.92 15.46
N SER A 42 32.70 -13.70 16.71
CA SER A 42 33.64 -14.60 17.39
C SER A 42 33.06 -16.00 17.60
N ALA A 43 31.76 -16.15 17.86
CA ALA A 43 31.10 -17.45 17.97
C ALA A 43 31.01 -18.18 16.62
N ILE A 44 30.74 -17.45 15.53
CA ILE A 44 30.72 -17.99 14.16
C ILE A 44 32.15 -18.40 13.73
N LEU A 45 33.15 -17.56 13.97
CA LEU A 45 34.56 -17.83 13.67
C LEU A 45 35.14 -18.99 14.49
N ALA A 46 34.67 -19.17 15.72
CA ALA A 46 35.03 -20.31 16.57
C ALA A 46 34.47 -21.65 16.07
N ASN A 47 33.70 -21.65 14.96
CA ASN A 47 33.13 -22.83 14.30
C ASN A 47 32.33 -23.74 15.25
N LYS A 48 31.79 -23.16 16.33
CA LYS A 48 31.00 -23.86 17.36
C LYS A 48 29.60 -24.24 16.87
N ALA A 49 29.15 -23.63 15.77
CA ALA A 49 27.93 -23.97 15.07
C ALA A 49 28.22 -24.02 13.57
N THR A 50 27.96 -25.15 12.94
CA THR A 50 28.13 -25.36 11.51
C THR A 50 26.91 -24.87 10.73
N LYS A 51 27.05 -24.70 9.41
CA LYS A 51 25.91 -24.34 8.53
C LYS A 51 24.76 -25.36 8.61
N SER A 52 25.06 -26.62 8.93
CA SER A 52 24.08 -27.67 9.22
C SER A 52 23.34 -27.45 10.55
N ASP A 53 24.00 -26.87 11.56
CA ASP A 53 23.40 -26.59 12.87
C ASP A 53 22.52 -25.33 12.83
N LEU A 54 22.76 -24.43 11.88
CA LEU A 54 22.09 -23.14 11.73
C LEU A 54 20.98 -23.14 10.66
N GLN A 55 20.32 -24.28 10.46
CA GLN A 55 19.18 -24.37 9.55
C GLN A 55 17.90 -23.91 10.25
N MET A 56 17.51 -22.66 10.02
CA MET A 56 16.20 -22.16 10.40
C MET A 56 15.24 -22.24 9.22
N LYS A 57 14.05 -22.80 9.45
CA LYS A 57 12.95 -22.75 8.49
C LYS A 57 12.07 -21.56 8.82
N GLU A 58 11.94 -20.64 7.88
CA GLU A 58 10.97 -19.56 7.99
C GLU A 58 9.55 -20.14 7.97
N LEU A 59 8.72 -19.69 8.92
CA LEU A 59 7.31 -20.00 8.93
C LEU A 59 6.55 -18.85 8.26
N ASN A 60 5.93 -19.16 7.12
CA ASN A 60 5.03 -18.23 6.45
C ASN A 60 3.68 -18.29 7.13
N PHE A 61 3.19 -17.13 7.58
CA PHE A 61 1.87 -17.04 8.18
C PHE A 61 0.79 -17.48 7.19
N GLU A 62 0.12 -18.58 7.52
CA GLU A 62 -1.07 -19.09 6.85
C GLU A 62 -2.22 -19.17 7.86
N LYS A 63 -3.32 -18.49 7.54
CA LYS A 63 -4.51 -18.36 8.38
C LYS A 63 -5.55 -19.45 8.10
N ASP A 64 -5.55 -20.01 6.90
CA ASP A 64 -6.57 -20.95 6.42
C ASP A 64 -6.21 -22.43 6.68
N ASP A 65 -4.98 -22.70 7.12
CA ASP A 65 -4.54 -24.00 7.61
C ASP A 65 -4.61 -24.05 9.14
N ASP A 66 -5.53 -24.85 9.66
CA ASP A 66 -5.74 -25.02 11.10
C ASP A 66 -4.74 -26.01 11.75
N SER A 67 -3.90 -26.70 10.97
CA SER A 67 -2.94 -27.69 11.47
C SER A 67 -1.56 -27.12 11.82
N ASN A 68 -1.23 -25.93 11.33
CA ASN A 68 0.08 -25.29 11.54
C ASN A 68 0.23 -24.57 12.90
N GLY A 69 -0.86 -24.43 13.67
CA GLY A 69 -0.86 -23.78 14.98
C GLY A 69 -0.62 -22.25 14.97
N HIS A 70 -0.58 -21.59 13.80
CA HIS A 70 -0.32 -20.14 13.71
C HIS A 70 -1.40 -19.32 14.44
N ILE A 71 -2.67 -19.62 14.15
CA ILE A 71 -3.80 -18.93 14.79
C ILE A 71 -3.87 -19.26 16.28
N ASP A 72 -3.52 -20.48 16.67
CA ASP A 72 -3.54 -20.91 18.08
C ASP A 72 -2.49 -20.16 18.89
N PHE A 73 -1.28 -20.01 18.34
CA PHE A 73 -0.22 -19.20 18.92
C PHE A 73 -0.66 -17.73 19.09
N ILE A 74 -1.21 -17.12 18.03
CA ILE A 74 -1.66 -15.71 18.07
C ILE A 74 -2.79 -15.54 19.10
N THR A 75 -3.76 -16.47 19.13
CA THR A 75 -4.89 -16.43 20.07
C THR A 75 -4.41 -16.54 21.52
N ALA A 76 -3.53 -17.51 21.81
CA ALA A 76 -2.98 -17.68 23.15
C ALA A 76 -2.14 -16.48 23.59
N ALA A 77 -1.23 -16.01 22.74
CA ALA A 77 -0.37 -14.86 23.04
C ALA A 77 -1.20 -13.57 23.25
N SER A 78 -2.18 -13.33 22.37
CA SER A 78 -3.09 -12.19 22.48
C SER A 78 -3.91 -12.24 23.77
N ASN A 79 -4.47 -13.41 24.13
CA ASN A 79 -5.28 -13.55 25.33
C ASN A 79 -4.47 -13.45 26.62
N LEU A 80 -3.23 -13.97 26.63
CA LEU A 80 -2.30 -13.79 27.76
C LEU A 80 -1.99 -12.30 27.96
N ARG A 81 -1.71 -11.57 26.88
CA ARG A 81 -1.48 -10.12 26.93
C ARG A 81 -2.74 -9.37 27.34
N ALA A 82 -3.91 -9.74 26.81
CA ALA A 82 -5.19 -9.13 27.17
C ALA A 82 -5.45 -9.24 28.68
N LYS A 83 -5.18 -10.42 29.27
CA LYS A 83 -5.31 -10.64 30.71
C LYS A 83 -4.39 -9.75 31.55
N MET A 84 -3.17 -9.44 31.08
CA MET A 84 -2.25 -8.53 31.78
C MET A 84 -2.80 -7.10 31.87
N TYR A 85 -3.60 -6.68 30.90
CA TYR A 85 -4.19 -5.33 30.83
C TYR A 85 -5.69 -5.32 31.13
N ASN A 86 -6.24 -6.41 31.67
CA ASN A 86 -7.67 -6.57 31.96
C ASN A 86 -8.58 -6.30 30.74
N ILE A 87 -8.14 -6.73 29.55
CA ILE A 87 -8.90 -6.69 28.30
C ILE A 87 -9.61 -8.04 28.11
N GLU A 88 -10.86 -8.01 27.66
CA GLU A 88 -11.64 -9.21 27.35
C GLU A 88 -10.92 -10.09 26.29
N PRO A 89 -10.72 -11.39 26.56
CA PRO A 89 -10.09 -12.29 25.61
C PRO A 89 -10.96 -12.49 24.36
N ALA A 90 -10.32 -12.79 23.23
CA ALA A 90 -10.99 -13.12 21.98
C ALA A 90 -10.94 -14.63 21.74
N ASP A 91 -12.01 -15.16 21.15
CA ASP A 91 -12.04 -16.54 20.67
C ASP A 91 -11.16 -16.71 19.41
N ARG A 92 -10.89 -17.97 19.07
CA ARG A 92 -10.05 -18.32 17.93
C ARG A 92 -10.59 -17.76 16.61
N LEU A 93 -11.91 -17.76 16.39
CA LEU A 93 -12.51 -17.29 15.14
C LEU A 93 -12.40 -15.77 15.00
N LYS A 94 -12.69 -15.02 16.08
CA LYS A 94 -12.49 -13.56 16.10
C LYS A 94 -11.02 -13.20 15.90
N THR A 95 -10.11 -13.94 16.53
CA THR A 95 -8.66 -13.76 16.34
C THR A 95 -8.25 -14.05 14.91
N LYS A 96 -8.68 -15.18 14.32
CA LYS A 96 -8.44 -15.53 12.91
C LYS A 96 -8.97 -14.46 11.95
N ARG A 97 -10.17 -13.94 12.22
CA ARG A 97 -10.77 -12.86 11.41
C ARG A 97 -9.91 -11.60 11.43
N ILE A 98 -9.44 -11.18 12.60
CA ILE A 98 -8.66 -9.93 12.77
C ILE A 98 -7.22 -10.12 12.27
N ALA A 99 -6.50 -11.12 12.77
CA ALA A 99 -5.11 -11.39 12.42
C ALA A 99 -4.94 -11.77 10.93
N GLY A 100 -5.90 -12.53 10.41
CA GLY A 100 -5.95 -12.92 9.00
C GLY A 100 -6.52 -11.87 8.05
N LYS A 101 -6.95 -10.70 8.55
CA LYS A 101 -7.59 -9.62 7.78
C LYS A 101 -8.72 -10.14 6.87
N ILE A 102 -9.56 -11.04 7.40
CA ILE A 102 -10.63 -11.68 6.63
C ILE A 102 -11.73 -10.66 6.32
N ILE A 103 -11.98 -10.44 5.02
CA ILE A 103 -13.09 -9.63 4.54
C ILE A 103 -14.35 -10.51 4.54
N PRO A 104 -15.39 -10.18 5.33
CA PRO A 104 -16.62 -10.94 5.33
C PRO A 104 -17.32 -10.80 3.98
N ALA A 105 -17.73 -11.92 3.38
CA ALA A 105 -18.45 -11.97 2.11
C ALA A 105 -19.50 -13.07 2.12
N ILE A 106 -20.62 -12.85 1.44
CA ILE A 106 -21.70 -13.81 1.27
C ILE A 106 -22.20 -13.79 -0.18
N ALA A 107 -22.69 -14.92 -0.68
CA ALA A 107 -23.13 -15.07 -2.06
C ALA A 107 -24.26 -14.10 -2.45
N THR A 108 -25.15 -13.73 -1.52
CA THR A 108 -26.29 -12.85 -1.80
C THR A 108 -25.86 -11.45 -2.24
N SER A 109 -24.87 -10.84 -1.57
CA SER A 109 -24.32 -9.54 -2.00
C SER A 109 -23.60 -9.65 -3.34
N THR A 110 -22.88 -10.75 -3.59
CA THR A 110 -22.20 -10.95 -4.88
C THR A 110 -23.20 -11.08 -6.03
N ALA A 111 -24.25 -11.89 -5.86
CA ALA A 111 -25.30 -12.04 -6.85
C ALA A 111 -26.03 -10.72 -7.13
N ALA A 112 -26.33 -9.93 -6.09
CA ALA A 112 -26.94 -8.62 -6.23
C ALA A 112 -26.05 -7.64 -7.02
N VAL A 113 -24.76 -7.52 -6.68
CA VAL A 113 -23.81 -6.68 -7.43
C VAL A 113 -23.71 -7.14 -8.89
N SER A 114 -23.57 -8.45 -9.14
CA SER A 114 -23.47 -8.98 -10.51
C SER A 114 -24.71 -8.67 -11.36
N GLY A 115 -25.90 -8.79 -10.79
CA GLY A 115 -27.15 -8.42 -11.47
C GLY A 115 -27.22 -6.93 -11.80
N LEU A 116 -26.87 -6.06 -10.83
CA LEU A 116 -26.84 -4.61 -11.04
C LEU A 116 -25.81 -4.19 -12.09
N VAL A 117 -24.63 -4.80 -12.09
CA VAL A 117 -23.59 -4.55 -13.10
C VAL A 117 -24.06 -5.00 -14.48
N ALA A 118 -24.74 -6.15 -14.59
CA ALA A 118 -25.30 -6.62 -15.86
C ALA A 118 -26.35 -5.65 -16.43
N LEU A 119 -27.15 -5.00 -15.57
CA LEU A 119 -28.08 -3.96 -16.00
C LEU A 119 -27.37 -2.72 -16.56
N GLU A 120 -26.29 -2.25 -15.92
CA GLU A 120 -25.50 -1.13 -16.46
C GLU A 120 -24.76 -1.53 -17.75
N LEU A 121 -24.32 -2.78 -17.88
CA LEU A 121 -23.69 -3.29 -19.10
C LEU A 121 -24.62 -3.23 -20.31
N ILE A 122 -25.90 -3.55 -20.14
CA ILE A 122 -26.91 -3.42 -21.21
C ILE A 122 -26.99 -1.96 -21.70
N LYS A 123 -26.91 -0.98 -20.79
CA LYS A 123 -26.92 0.45 -21.15
C LYS A 123 -25.68 0.86 -21.93
N VAL A 124 -24.51 0.32 -21.58
CA VAL A 124 -23.25 0.53 -22.32
C VAL A 124 -23.38 0.01 -23.74
N VAL A 125 -23.82 -1.24 -23.90
CA VAL A 125 -23.99 -1.87 -25.23
C VAL A 125 -25.07 -1.17 -26.05
N GLY A 126 -26.16 -0.73 -25.40
CA GLY A 126 -27.25 0.01 -26.02
C GLY A 126 -26.96 1.49 -26.31
N VAL A 127 -25.73 1.98 -26.04
CA VAL A 127 -25.30 3.37 -26.27
C VAL A 127 -26.28 4.38 -25.65
N CYS A 128 -26.68 4.12 -24.40
CA CYS A 128 -27.60 4.98 -23.67
C CYS A 128 -26.95 6.34 -23.31
N PRO A 129 -27.75 7.42 -23.18
CA PRO A 129 -27.24 8.73 -22.78
C PRO A 129 -26.67 8.70 -21.36
N PHE A 130 -25.75 9.61 -21.06
CA PHE A 130 -25.03 9.68 -19.78
C PHE A 130 -25.96 9.69 -18.55
N GLN A 131 -27.10 10.37 -18.65
CA GLN A 131 -28.08 10.52 -17.56
C GLN A 131 -28.76 9.19 -17.16
N ALA A 132 -28.72 8.19 -18.05
CA ALA A 132 -29.31 6.87 -17.80
C ALA A 132 -28.45 5.98 -16.88
N TYR A 133 -27.16 6.28 -16.73
CA TYR A 133 -26.27 5.52 -15.86
C TYR A 133 -26.49 5.92 -14.40
N LYS A 134 -26.45 4.91 -13.51
CA LYS A 134 -26.62 5.13 -12.07
C LYS A 134 -25.55 4.33 -11.31
N ASN A 135 -25.00 4.94 -10.28
CA ASN A 135 -24.28 4.21 -9.25
C ASN A 135 -25.30 3.62 -8.28
N CYS A 136 -25.04 2.41 -7.78
CA CYS A 136 -25.91 1.75 -6.81
C CYS A 136 -25.12 1.45 -5.54
N PHE A 137 -25.63 1.90 -4.39
CA PHE A 137 -25.17 1.54 -3.07
C PHE A 137 -26.27 0.76 -2.37
N PHE A 138 -25.94 -0.40 -1.79
CA PHE A 138 -26.93 -1.16 -1.06
C PHE A 138 -26.36 -1.78 0.20
N ASN A 139 -27.24 -1.98 1.17
CA ASN A 139 -27.00 -2.76 2.37
C ASN A 139 -28.16 -3.75 2.51
N LEU A 140 -27.89 -5.05 2.40
CA LEU A 140 -28.92 -6.07 2.51
C LEU A 140 -29.30 -6.38 3.97
N ALA A 141 -28.47 -5.98 4.94
CA ALA A 141 -28.76 -6.17 6.35
C ALA A 141 -29.80 -5.17 6.88
N ILE A 142 -29.76 -3.94 6.37
CA ILE A 142 -30.78 -2.91 6.58
C ILE A 142 -31.31 -2.62 5.17
N PRO A 143 -32.36 -3.31 4.68
CA PRO A 143 -32.69 -3.49 3.26
C PRO A 143 -32.87 -2.16 2.51
N ILE A 144 -31.75 -1.55 2.15
CA ILE A 144 -31.62 -0.21 1.61
C ILE A 144 -30.86 -0.33 0.31
N ILE A 145 -31.42 0.27 -0.73
CA ILE A 145 -30.82 0.40 -2.05
C ILE A 145 -30.95 1.87 -2.44
N VAL A 146 -29.83 2.49 -2.75
CA VAL A 146 -29.73 3.92 -3.11
C VAL A 146 -29.07 4.02 -4.46
N PHE A 147 -29.77 4.64 -5.41
CA PHE A 147 -29.21 4.98 -6.70
C PHE A 147 -28.79 6.44 -6.71
N THR A 148 -27.59 6.72 -7.20
CA THR A 148 -27.11 8.09 -7.41
C THR A 148 -26.76 8.29 -8.86
N GLU A 149 -26.85 9.53 -9.32
CA GLU A 149 -26.37 9.88 -10.65
C GLU A 149 -24.84 9.77 -10.72
N THR A 150 -24.34 9.51 -11.92
CA THR A 150 -22.91 9.52 -12.19
C THR A 150 -22.40 10.96 -12.22
N ALA A 151 -21.20 11.18 -11.68
CA ALA A 151 -20.58 12.50 -11.76
C ALA A 151 -20.08 12.75 -13.18
N ALA A 152 -20.40 13.93 -13.72
CA ALA A 152 -19.83 14.38 -14.98
C ALA A 152 -18.30 14.51 -14.82
N VAL A 153 -17.57 14.21 -15.90
CA VAL A 153 -16.12 14.31 -15.88
C VAL A 153 -15.69 15.75 -15.60
N ARG A 154 -14.78 15.93 -14.64
CA ARG A 154 -14.21 17.24 -14.33
C ARG A 154 -13.32 17.68 -15.49
N LYS A 155 -13.67 18.81 -16.10
CA LYS A 155 -12.83 19.52 -17.07
C LYS A 155 -11.96 20.52 -16.33
N THR A 156 -10.65 20.44 -16.53
CA THR A 156 -9.68 21.38 -15.98
C THR A 156 -9.19 22.27 -17.11
N GLU A 157 -9.41 23.58 -16.99
CA GLU A 157 -8.89 24.56 -17.93
C GLU A 157 -7.42 24.84 -17.64
N ILE A 158 -6.59 24.85 -18.69
CA ILE A 158 -5.17 25.19 -18.61
C ILE A 158 -4.99 26.65 -18.99
N ARG A 159 -5.22 26.97 -20.28
CA ARG A 159 -5.02 28.31 -20.85
C ARG A 159 -5.70 28.43 -22.22
N ASN A 160 -6.15 29.64 -22.58
CA ASN A 160 -6.63 29.99 -23.92
C ASN A 160 -7.70 29.02 -24.49
N GLY A 161 -8.62 28.54 -23.64
CA GLY A 161 -9.67 27.61 -24.04
C GLY A 161 -9.24 26.14 -24.14
N ILE A 162 -7.97 25.81 -23.85
CA ILE A 162 -7.50 24.43 -23.76
C ILE A 162 -7.91 23.87 -22.40
N SER A 163 -8.67 22.78 -22.43
CA SER A 163 -9.06 22.01 -21.26
C SER A 163 -8.71 20.55 -21.43
N PHE A 164 -8.58 19.84 -20.31
CA PHE A 164 -8.38 18.40 -20.30
C PHE A 164 -9.20 17.74 -19.20
N THR A 165 -9.47 16.46 -19.40
CA THR A 165 -10.14 15.54 -18.50
C THR A 165 -9.23 14.34 -18.23
N ILE A 166 -9.66 13.46 -17.31
CA ILE A 166 -8.96 12.19 -17.04
C ILE A 166 -8.93 11.23 -18.24
N TRP A 167 -9.79 11.45 -19.24
CA TRP A 167 -9.89 10.60 -20.43
C TRP A 167 -9.08 11.15 -21.61
N ASP A 168 -8.67 12.42 -21.53
CA ASP A 168 -7.93 13.06 -22.61
C ASP A 168 -6.47 12.59 -22.60
N ARG A 169 -5.98 12.27 -23.79
CA ARG A 169 -4.59 11.89 -24.03
C ARG A 169 -4.04 12.69 -25.18
N TRP A 170 -2.95 13.41 -24.92
CA TRP A 170 -2.23 14.11 -25.99
C TRP A 170 -1.18 13.19 -26.58
N THR A 171 -1.28 12.96 -27.88
CA THR A 171 -0.35 12.12 -28.61
C THR A 171 0.53 12.97 -29.51
N ILE A 172 1.84 12.74 -29.39
CA ILE A 172 2.89 13.34 -30.19
C ILE A 172 3.64 12.20 -30.86
N HIS A 173 3.81 12.31 -32.17
CA HIS A 173 4.53 11.33 -32.97
C HIS A 173 5.92 11.89 -33.29
N GLY A 174 6.96 11.21 -32.80
CA GLY A 174 8.36 11.53 -33.07
C GLY A 174 8.94 10.70 -34.22
N LYS A 175 10.15 11.06 -34.66
CA LYS A 175 11.01 10.28 -35.57
C LYS A 175 12.01 9.45 -34.74
N ASP A 176 12.82 8.60 -35.38
CA ASP A 176 13.79 7.74 -34.68
C ASP A 176 14.83 8.52 -33.83
N ASN A 177 15.16 9.76 -34.23
CA ASN A 177 16.06 10.66 -33.47
C ASN A 177 15.30 11.79 -32.74
N PHE A 178 14.09 11.52 -32.26
CA PHE A 178 13.26 12.55 -31.61
C PHE A 178 13.81 12.91 -30.22
N THR A 179 14.35 14.12 -30.10
CA THR A 179 14.94 14.59 -28.84
C THR A 179 13.88 15.14 -27.90
N LEU A 180 14.24 15.28 -26.63
CA LEU A 180 13.37 15.94 -25.64
C LEU A 180 13.10 17.41 -25.98
N LEU A 181 14.02 18.08 -26.67
CA LEU A 181 13.81 19.42 -27.21
C LEU A 181 12.75 19.42 -28.33
N ASP A 182 12.79 18.44 -29.23
CA ASP A 182 11.78 18.29 -30.29
C ASP A 182 10.39 18.04 -29.70
N PHE A 183 10.31 17.24 -28.62
CA PHE A 183 9.06 17.06 -27.87
C PHE A 183 8.53 18.39 -27.33
N ILE A 184 9.35 19.15 -26.62
CA ILE A 184 8.97 20.44 -26.01
C ILE A 184 8.51 21.43 -27.09
N ASN A 185 9.25 21.53 -28.20
CA ASN A 185 8.89 22.41 -29.31
C ASN A 185 7.59 21.96 -29.98
N THR A 186 7.41 20.65 -30.21
CA THR A 186 6.18 20.11 -30.81
C THR A 186 4.95 20.36 -29.93
N VAL A 187 5.07 20.24 -28.60
CA VAL A 187 3.98 20.59 -27.67
C VAL A 187 3.65 22.07 -27.77
N LYS A 188 4.68 22.93 -27.81
CA LYS A 188 4.53 24.38 -27.89
C LYS A 188 3.88 24.82 -29.19
N GLU A 189 4.26 24.24 -30.32
CA GLU A 189 3.68 24.54 -31.63
C GLU A 189 2.25 24.01 -31.75
N LYS A 190 2.00 22.76 -31.35
CA LYS A 190 0.70 22.10 -31.55
C LYS A 190 -0.37 22.58 -30.56
N TYR A 191 0.02 22.84 -29.32
CA TYR A 191 -0.92 23.14 -28.24
C TYR A 191 -0.70 24.52 -27.62
N GLY A 192 0.30 25.30 -28.03
CA GLY A 192 0.55 26.63 -27.46
C GLY A 192 0.94 26.63 -25.98
N ILE A 193 1.37 25.48 -25.46
CA ILE A 193 1.75 25.27 -24.05
C ILE A 193 3.24 24.97 -23.99
N GLU A 194 3.94 25.61 -23.07
CA GLU A 194 5.36 25.35 -22.83
C GLU A 194 5.54 24.38 -21.65
N PRO A 195 5.99 23.14 -21.89
CA PRO A 195 6.22 22.17 -20.81
C PRO A 195 7.30 22.66 -19.83
N ILE A 196 6.92 22.85 -18.57
CA ILE A 196 7.86 23.21 -17.48
C ILE A 196 8.54 21.98 -16.87
N MET A 197 7.96 20.79 -17.04
CA MET A 197 8.47 19.55 -16.47
C MET A 197 7.99 18.34 -17.29
N VAL A 198 8.89 17.37 -17.49
CA VAL A 198 8.58 16.09 -18.14
C VAL A 198 9.01 14.96 -17.22
N VAL A 199 8.09 14.03 -16.93
CA VAL A 199 8.28 12.92 -15.99
C VAL A 199 7.84 11.62 -16.62
N GLN A 200 8.59 10.55 -16.38
CA GLN A 200 8.23 9.18 -16.73
C GLN A 200 8.14 8.32 -15.45
N GLY A 201 6.91 8.03 -15.01
CA GLY A 201 6.67 7.36 -13.73
C GLY A 201 7.19 8.21 -12.56
N VAL A 202 8.19 7.71 -11.84
CA VAL A 202 8.86 8.43 -10.74
C VAL A 202 10.13 9.18 -11.18
N LYS A 203 10.52 9.08 -12.45
CA LYS A 203 11.78 9.66 -12.97
C LYS A 203 11.52 11.01 -13.62
N MET A 204 12.21 12.04 -13.14
CA MET A 204 12.16 13.39 -13.73
C MET A 204 13.13 13.47 -14.93
N LEU A 205 12.59 13.56 -16.14
CA LEU A 205 13.37 13.64 -17.37
C LEU A 205 13.88 15.06 -17.62
N TYR A 206 13.00 16.06 -17.43
CA TYR A 206 13.33 17.48 -17.62
C TYR A 206 12.64 18.35 -16.57
N VAL A 207 13.44 19.23 -15.95
CA VAL A 207 13.02 20.31 -15.05
C VAL A 207 14.04 21.44 -15.22
N PRO A 208 13.67 22.65 -15.68
CA PRO A 208 14.61 23.73 -15.98
C PRO A 208 15.50 24.14 -14.78
N VAL A 209 14.95 24.06 -13.57
CA VAL A 209 15.62 24.48 -12.32
C VAL A 209 16.66 23.44 -11.84
N MET A 210 16.58 22.19 -12.31
CA MET A 210 17.49 21.14 -11.84
C MET A 210 18.82 21.13 -12.61
N PRO A 211 19.98 21.12 -11.89
CA PRO A 211 21.29 21.06 -12.53
C PRO A 211 21.43 19.83 -13.44
N GLY A 212 21.98 20.04 -14.64
CA GLY A 212 22.24 18.95 -15.59
C GLY A 212 21.03 18.48 -16.42
N HIS A 213 19.80 18.85 -16.06
CA HIS A 213 18.61 18.50 -16.85
C HIS A 213 18.56 19.23 -18.19
N VAL A 214 19.08 20.46 -18.26
CA VAL A 214 19.21 21.24 -19.52
C VAL A 214 20.11 20.53 -20.53
N LYS A 215 21.11 19.77 -20.09
CA LYS A 215 22.00 19.00 -20.99
C LYS A 215 21.29 17.82 -21.64
N ARG A 216 20.19 17.33 -21.06
CA ARG A 216 19.41 16.19 -21.56
C ARG A 216 18.45 16.54 -22.69
N LEU A 217 18.25 17.84 -22.96
CA LEU A 217 17.37 18.30 -24.03
C LEU A 217 17.77 17.79 -25.42
N LYS A 218 19.08 17.57 -25.64
CA LYS A 218 19.63 17.07 -26.91
C LYS A 218 19.77 15.55 -26.96
N LEU A 219 19.39 14.85 -25.89
CA LEU A 219 19.44 13.39 -25.83
C LEU A 219 18.13 12.83 -26.41
N THR A 220 18.28 11.74 -27.15
CA THR A 220 17.20 10.85 -27.61
C THR A 220 16.80 9.90 -26.49
#